data_AF-A0A6C2UVR9-F1
#
_entry.id   AF-A0A6C2UVR9-F1
#
_cell.length_a   1.000
_cell.length_b   1.000
_cell.length_c   1.000
_cell.angle_alpha   90.00
_cell.angle_beta   90.00
_cell.angle_gamma   90.00
#
_symmetry.space_group_name_H-M   'P 1'
#
loop_
_entity.id
_entity.type
_entity.pdbx_description
1 polymer ?
#
loop_
_entity_poly.entity_id
_entity_poly.type
_entity_poly.pdbx_seq_one_letter_code
_entity_poly.pdbx_strand_id
1 'polypeptide(L)' 'MNRKTITRLLLVTALACAGSMFKLRCTHCKGTGFHAGTNIVCIFCCGKGWK' A
#
# COMPACT_ATOMS: atom_id res chain seq x y z
N MET A 1 -7.73 -25.17 -25.94
CA MET A 1 -7.64 -24.42 -24.67
C MET A 1 -8.98 -24.51 -23.92
N ASN A 2 -8.99 -25.04 -22.70
CA ASN A 2 -10.21 -25.28 -21.92
C ASN A 2 -10.70 -23.99 -21.24
N ARG A 3 -11.98 -23.62 -21.40
CA ARG A 3 -12.57 -22.41 -20.78
C ARG A 3 -12.33 -22.34 -19.26
N LYS A 4 -12.37 -23.49 -18.57
CA LYS A 4 -12.08 -23.61 -17.13
C LYS A 4 -10.67 -23.16 -16.74
N THR A 5 -9.68 -23.32 -17.62
CA THR A 5 -8.30 -22.93 -17.36
C THR A 5 -8.13 -21.42 -17.45
N ILE A 6 -8.83 -20.78 -18.40
CA ILE A 6 -8.83 -19.32 -18.58
C ILE A 6 -9.49 -18.64 -17.37
N THR A 7 -10.63 -19.17 -16.90
CA THR A 7 -11.31 -18.61 -15.72
C THR A 7 -10.46 -18.69 -14.46
N ARG A 8 -9.70 -19.79 -14.29
CA ARG A 8 -8.78 -19.94 -13.14
C ARG A 8 -7.58 -19.00 -13.24
N LEU A 9 -6.97 -18.84 -14.42
CA LEU A 9 -5.91 -17.86 -14.60
C LEU A 9 -6.39 -16.44 -14.30
N LEU A 10 -7.54 -16.04 -14.84
CA LEU A 10 -8.11 -14.71 -14.57
C LEU A 10 -8.36 -14.47 -13.08
N LEU A 11 -8.87 -15.47 -12.36
CA LEU A 11 -9.10 -15.37 -10.92
C LEU A 11 -7.78 -15.20 -10.12
N VAL A 12 -6.74 -15.97 -10.47
CA VAL A 12 -5.42 -15.88 -9.82
C VAL A 12 -4.77 -14.51 -10.12
N THR A 13 -4.89 -14.02 -11.34
CA THR A 13 -4.35 -12.72 -11.74
C THR A 13 -5.06 -11.57 -11.01
N ALA A 14 -6.39 -11.66 -10.81
CA ALA A 14 -7.15 -10.68 -10.04
C ALA A 14 -6.77 -10.67 -8.55
N LEU A 15 -6.60 -11.84 -7.92
CA LEU A 15 -6.16 -11.92 -6.51
C LEU A 15 -4.72 -11.42 -6.32
N ALA A 16 -3.83 -11.68 -7.27
CA ALA A 16 -2.46 -11.18 -7.22
C ALA A 16 -2.38 -9.64 -7.31
N CYS A 17 -3.29 -9.01 -8.06
CA CYS A 17 -3.36 -7.55 -8.16
C CYS A 17 -3.84 -6.90 -6.85
N ALA A 18 -4.77 -7.55 -6.15
CA ALA A 18 -5.27 -7.11 -4.84
C ALA A 18 -4.27 -7.27 -3.69
N GLY A 19 -3.23 -8.10 -3.86
CA GLY A 19 -2.14 -8.27 -2.87
C GLY A 19 -1.15 -7.11 -2.83
N SER A 20 -1.24 -6.15 -3.75
CA SER A 20 -0.31 -5.03 -3.82
C SER A 20 -0.75 -3.86 -2.92
N MET A 21 -0.06 -3.77 -1.79
CA MET A 21 0.26 -2.52 -1.09
C MET A 21 -0.87 -1.82 -0.33
N PHE A 22 -1.41 -2.46 0.71
CA PHE A 22 -1.90 -1.70 1.86
C PHE A 22 -0.73 -1.06 2.60
N LYS A 23 -0.23 0.06 2.07
CA LYS A 23 0.68 0.96 2.77
C LYS A 23 -0.07 1.51 3.98
N LEU A 24 0.16 0.91 5.14
CA LEU A 24 -0.39 1.38 6.41
C LEU A 24 0.09 2.81 6.64
N ARG A 25 -0.85 3.76 6.67
CA ARG A 25 -0.54 5.15 6.98
C ARG A 25 0.19 5.22 8.31
N CYS A 26 1.26 6.00 8.34
CA CYS A 26 1.98 6.25 9.58
C CYS A 26 1.05 6.97 10.56
N THR A 27 0.80 6.36 11.72
CA THR A 27 -0.10 6.89 12.75
C THR A 27 0.43 8.19 13.37
N HIS A 28 1.75 8.39 13.36
CA HIS A 28 2.39 9.57 13.95
C HIS A 28 2.28 10.83 13.09
N CYS A 29 2.46 10.73 11.77
CA CYS A 29 2.32 11.86 10.84
C CYS A 29 1.01 11.83 10.05
N LYS A 30 0.12 10.86 10.32
CA LYS A 30 -1.18 10.68 9.65
C LYS A 30 -1.10 10.62 8.11
N GLY A 31 0.01 10.14 7.57
CA GLY A 31 0.21 10.08 6.12
C GLY A 31 0.96 11.25 5.49
N THR A 32 1.27 12.31 6.26
CA THR A 32 1.89 13.52 5.70
C THR A 32 3.40 13.40 5.53
N GLY A 33 4.06 12.54 6.31
CA GLY A 33 5.52 12.44 6.36
C GLY A 33 6.17 13.47 7.30
N PHE A 34 5.43 14.42 7.85
CA PHE A 34 5.94 15.50 8.70
C PHE A 34 5.13 15.66 9.99
N HIS A 35 5.70 16.32 10.99
CA HIS A 35 4.95 16.73 12.18
C HIS A 35 4.00 17.88 11.85
N ALA A 36 2.77 17.84 12.36
CA ALA A 36 1.72 18.80 12.02
C ALA A 36 2.16 20.26 12.24
N GLY A 37 2.01 21.09 11.21
CA GLY A 37 2.36 22.51 11.28
C GLY A 37 3.87 22.81 11.30
N THR A 38 4.72 21.82 11.05
CA THR A 38 6.18 22.00 11.00
C THR A 38 6.77 21.29 9.77
N ASN A 39 7.97 21.70 9.35
CA ASN A 39 8.76 20.98 8.32
C ASN A 39 9.65 19.87 8.92
N ILE A 40 9.39 19.46 10.16
CA ILE A 40 10.17 18.42 10.82
C ILE A 40 9.74 17.06 10.28
N VAL A 41 10.69 16.33 9.68
CA VAL A 41 10.46 15.01 9.10
C VAL A 41 10.05 14.02 10.19
N CYS A 42 8.99 13.26 9.94
CA CYS A 42 8.54 12.23 10.87
C CYS A 42 9.56 11.08 10.89
N ILE A 43 10.24 10.92 12.03
CA ILE A 43 11.28 9.89 12.22
C ILE A 43 10.74 8.46 12.11
N PHE A 44 9.46 8.25 12.42
CA PHE A 44 8.84 6.91 12.46
C PHE A 44 8.61 6.33 11.06
N CYS A 45 8.38 7.18 10.06
CA CYS A 45 8.24 6.79 8.66
C CYS A 45 9.35 7.36 7.78
N CYS A 46 10.36 8.02 8.35
CA CYS A 46 11.44 8.72 7.64
C CYS A 46 10.92 9.61 6.50
N GLY A 47 9.84 10.37 6.73
CA GLY A 47 9.25 11.24 5.71
C GLY A 47 8.34 10.55 4.68
N LYS A 48 8.20 9.23 4.70
CA LYS A 48 7.41 8.50 3.69
C LYS A 48 5.89 8.65 3.86
N GLY A 49 5.40 8.88 5.07
CA GLY A 49 3.95 8.92 5.37
C GLY A 49 3.30 7.54 5.55
N TRP A 50 4.01 6.45 5.25
CA TRP A 50 3.56 5.08 5.46
C TRP A 50 4.68 4.22 6.06
N LYS A 51 4.31 3.07 6.63
CA LYS A 51 5.27 2.04 7.03
C LYS A 51 5.76 1.27 5.81
#